data_AF-A0A9Q9ESA4-F1
#
_entry.id   AF-A0A9Q9ESA4-F1
#
_cell.length_a   1.000
_cell.length_b   1.000
_cell.length_c   1.000
_cell.angle_alpha   90.00
_cell.angle_beta   90.00
_cell.angle_gamma   90.00
#
_symmetry.space_group_name_H-M   'P 1'
#
loop_
_entity.id
_entity.type
_entity.pdbx_description
1 polymer ?
#
loop_
_entity_poly.entity_id
_entity_poly.type
_entity_poly.pdbx_seq_one_letter_code
_entity_poly.pdbx_strand_id
1 'polypeptide(L)'
;MKTMNENLTAEVIKGMGEEIDLYRLIDPMWYTVNIYGTHEEYLKSAKDFTLEQRYLLALQWYTVETDNGGHHQFFFNSTGIVWQDALEGLKLFGIDDLYKNFLEVIEFFGGSISFDRKQRWDMLSEAEKKDEEALNDFLDKHDRFYYNHDEFDDKLITYIKNNPEKFVFVGSYETDEE
;
A
#
# COMPACT_ATOMS: atom_id res chain seq x y z
N MET A 1 2.58 2.98 -24.32
CA MET A 1 3.55 3.52 -23.34
C MET A 1 3.92 4.92 -23.78
N LYS A 2 3.73 5.86 -22.87
CA LYS A 2 3.93 7.30 -23.02
C LYS A 2 4.94 7.71 -21.96
N THR A 3 5.95 8.47 -22.38
CA THR A 3 6.92 9.04 -21.45
C THR A 3 6.30 10.24 -20.76
N MET A 4 6.16 10.18 -19.44
CA MET A 4 5.76 11.30 -18.59
C MET A 4 6.99 11.91 -17.94
N ASN A 5 7.00 13.24 -17.81
CA ASN A 5 8.04 13.96 -17.07
C ASN A 5 7.42 14.50 -15.80
N GLU A 6 8.07 14.26 -14.67
CA GLU A 6 7.64 14.76 -13.38
C GLU A 6 8.76 15.56 -12.72
N ASN A 7 8.37 16.62 -12.03
CA ASN A 7 9.22 17.55 -11.33
C ASN A 7 8.63 17.82 -9.93
N LEU A 8 8.49 16.76 -9.14
CA LEU A 8 8.12 16.82 -7.72
C LEU A 8 9.36 17.20 -6.91
N THR A 9 9.63 18.50 -6.81
CA THR A 9 10.63 19.02 -5.87
C THR A 9 10.02 19.22 -4.49
N ALA A 10 10.84 19.33 -3.45
CA ALA A 10 10.36 19.64 -2.10
C ALA A 10 9.62 20.98 -2.05
N GLU A 11 10.02 21.96 -2.88
CA GLU A 11 9.32 23.25 -2.99
C GLU A 11 7.94 23.10 -3.63
N VAL A 12 7.82 22.27 -4.67
CA VAL A 12 6.54 21.95 -5.31
C VAL A 12 5.61 21.27 -4.32
N ILE A 13 6.10 20.28 -3.58
CA ILE A 13 5.30 19.54 -2.58
C ILE A 13 4.87 20.46 -1.43
N LYS A 14 5.77 21.32 -0.92
CA LYS A 14 5.40 22.33 0.11
C LYS A 14 4.40 23.36 -0.41
N GLY A 15 4.45 23.66 -1.70
CA GLY A 15 3.54 24.58 -2.37
C GLY A 15 2.18 23.98 -2.69
N MET A 16 2.00 22.66 -2.56
CA MET A 16 0.68 22.03 -2.63
C MET A 16 -0.18 22.53 -1.46
N GLY A 17 -1.46 22.81 -1.74
CA GLY A 17 -2.39 23.40 -0.78
C GLY A 17 -2.79 22.44 0.34
N GLU A 18 -3.98 22.62 0.90
CA GLU A 18 -4.51 21.73 1.93
C GLU A 18 -4.66 20.29 1.41
N GLU A 19 -5.04 20.14 0.14
CA GLU A 19 -5.12 18.87 -0.58
C GLU A 19 -3.81 18.61 -1.35
N ILE A 20 -2.98 17.70 -0.83
CA ILE A 20 -1.89 17.11 -1.63
C ILE A 20 -2.52 16.06 -2.55
N ASP A 21 -2.22 16.13 -3.84
CA ASP A 21 -2.58 15.08 -4.79
C ASP A 21 -1.69 13.85 -4.55
N LEU A 22 -2.16 12.96 -3.67
CA LEU A 22 -1.44 11.73 -3.30
C LEU A 22 -1.19 10.84 -4.53
N TYR A 23 -2.11 10.82 -5.48
CA TYR A 23 -1.95 10.05 -6.73
C TYR A 23 -0.75 10.55 -7.53
N ARG A 24 -0.62 11.87 -7.70
CA ARG A 24 0.56 12.45 -8.38
C ARG A 24 1.87 12.04 -7.72
N LEU A 25 1.93 11.94 -6.39
CA LEU A 25 3.15 11.55 -5.67
C LEU A 25 3.55 10.09 -5.94
N ILE A 26 2.57 9.21 -6.13
CA ILE A 26 2.81 7.79 -6.37
C ILE A 26 2.87 7.41 -7.85
N ASP A 27 2.40 8.28 -8.74
CA ASP A 27 2.25 7.99 -10.16
C ASP A 27 3.50 7.37 -10.81
N PRO A 28 4.73 7.93 -10.60
CA PRO A 28 5.94 7.32 -11.16
C PRO A 28 6.17 5.89 -10.66
N MET A 29 5.82 5.60 -9.41
CA MET A 29 6.02 4.29 -8.81
C MET A 29 4.93 3.31 -9.20
N TRP A 30 3.69 3.77 -9.33
CA TRP A 30 2.55 2.96 -9.71
C TRP A 30 2.82 2.18 -11.01
N TYR A 31 3.45 2.85 -11.98
CA TYR A 31 3.76 2.27 -13.29
C TYR A 31 5.10 1.53 -13.35
N THR A 32 6.04 1.79 -12.44
CA THR A 32 7.41 1.27 -12.55
C THR A 32 7.76 0.18 -11.54
N VAL A 33 7.05 0.11 -10.41
CA VAL A 33 7.29 -0.89 -9.36
C VAL A 33 6.57 -2.19 -9.71
N ASN A 34 7.32 -3.30 -9.69
CA ASN A 34 6.86 -4.61 -10.10
C ASN A 34 6.28 -5.42 -8.94
N ILE A 35 4.96 -5.55 -8.90
CA ILE A 35 4.23 -6.40 -7.94
C ILE A 35 3.89 -7.81 -8.48
N TYR A 36 4.25 -8.10 -9.73
CA TYR A 36 3.90 -9.36 -10.40
C TYR A 36 4.98 -10.43 -10.31
N GLY A 37 6.20 -10.03 -9.94
CA GLY A 37 7.35 -10.92 -9.79
C GLY A 37 7.53 -11.46 -8.38
N THR A 38 8.77 -11.84 -8.08
CA THR A 38 9.24 -12.22 -6.75
C THR A 38 9.40 -11.00 -5.83
N HIS A 39 9.52 -11.23 -4.52
CA HIS A 39 9.80 -10.15 -3.58
C HIS A 39 11.14 -9.44 -3.87
N GLU A 40 12.15 -10.15 -4.36
CA GLU A 40 13.41 -9.55 -4.77
C GLU A 40 13.23 -8.60 -5.97
N GLU A 41 12.41 -8.99 -6.96
CA GLU A 41 12.10 -8.15 -8.11
C GLU A 41 11.29 -6.92 -7.73
N TYR A 42 10.35 -7.05 -6.79
CA TYR A 42 9.65 -5.92 -6.18
C TYR A 42 10.64 -4.92 -5.57
N LEU A 43 11.49 -5.38 -4.64
CA LEU A 43 12.49 -4.52 -3.99
C LEU A 43 13.47 -3.91 -4.99
N LYS A 44 13.89 -4.67 -6.01
CA LYS A 44 14.79 -4.20 -7.06
C LYS A 44 14.15 -3.13 -7.93
N SER A 45 12.86 -3.26 -8.26
CA SER A 45 12.13 -2.25 -9.04
C SER A 45 11.88 -0.98 -8.24
N ALA A 46 11.74 -1.07 -6.92
CA ALA A 46 11.52 0.07 -6.03
C ALA A 46 12.82 0.74 -5.52
N LYS A 47 14.00 0.22 -5.89
CA LYS A 47 15.30 0.58 -5.28
C LYS A 47 15.69 2.06 -5.41
N ASP A 48 15.19 2.74 -6.43
CA ASP A 48 15.55 4.13 -6.75
C ASP A 48 14.61 5.13 -6.04
N PHE A 49 13.59 4.63 -5.35
CA PHE A 49 12.66 5.42 -4.53
C PHE A 49 13.05 5.36 -3.04
N THR A 50 12.63 6.37 -2.29
CA THR A 50 12.79 6.36 -0.83
C THR A 50 11.90 5.30 -0.19
N LEU A 51 12.18 4.94 1.06
CA LEU A 51 11.30 4.05 1.81
C LEU A 51 9.92 4.69 2.03
N GLU A 52 9.88 5.99 2.29
CA GLU A 52 8.64 6.73 2.48
C GLU A 52 7.76 6.74 1.22
N GLN A 53 8.38 6.89 0.04
CA GLN A 53 7.72 6.74 -1.25
C GLN A 53 7.16 5.33 -1.45
N ARG A 54 7.97 4.30 -1.17
CA ARG A 54 7.55 2.90 -1.30
C ARG A 54 6.42 2.53 -0.34
N TYR A 55 6.43 3.06 0.88
CA TYR A 55 5.36 2.86 1.87
C TYR A 55 4.07 3.58 1.47
N LEU A 56 4.16 4.80 0.96
CA LEU A 56 3.00 5.51 0.43
C LEU A 56 2.35 4.74 -0.72
N LEU A 57 3.15 4.21 -1.65
CA LEU A 57 2.68 3.35 -2.74
C LEU A 57 2.03 2.06 -2.22
N ALA A 58 2.67 1.38 -1.26
CA ALA A 58 2.14 0.16 -0.65
C ALA A 58 0.78 0.39 0.02
N LEU A 59 0.62 1.53 0.70
CA LEU A 59 -0.65 1.95 1.28
C LEU A 59 -1.71 2.24 0.21
N GLN A 60 -1.36 2.89 -0.91
CA GLN A 60 -2.34 3.07 -1.99
C GLN A 60 -2.83 1.74 -2.56
N TRP A 61 -1.93 0.78 -2.82
CA TRP A 61 -2.36 -0.54 -3.29
C TRP A 61 -3.19 -1.30 -2.25
N TYR A 62 -2.84 -1.18 -0.98
CA TYR A 62 -3.66 -1.72 0.11
C TYR A 62 -5.06 -1.11 0.12
N THR A 63 -5.18 0.22 -0.03
CA THR A 63 -6.46 0.93 -0.14
C THR A 63 -7.28 0.46 -1.33
N VAL A 64 -6.72 0.45 -2.54
CA VAL A 64 -7.43 0.06 -3.77
C VAL A 64 -8.03 -1.34 -3.67
N GLU A 65 -7.30 -2.28 -3.10
CA GLU A 65 -7.75 -3.66 -2.99
C GLU A 65 -8.75 -3.86 -1.87
N THR A 66 -8.50 -3.23 -0.72
CA THR A 66 -9.38 -3.32 0.45
C THR A 66 -10.71 -2.64 0.18
N ASP A 67 -10.73 -1.46 -0.43
CA ASP A 67 -11.99 -0.79 -0.81
C ASP A 67 -12.81 -1.59 -1.82
N ASN A 68 -12.16 -2.35 -2.70
CA ASN A 68 -12.83 -3.09 -3.77
C ASN A 68 -13.27 -4.51 -3.34
N GLY A 69 -12.59 -5.16 -2.39
CA GLY A 69 -12.87 -6.55 -2.02
C GLY A 69 -12.32 -6.98 -0.65
N GLY A 70 -12.00 -6.02 0.21
CA GLY A 70 -11.50 -6.26 1.56
C GLY A 70 -10.10 -6.85 1.61
N HIS A 71 -9.67 -7.18 2.83
CA HIS A 71 -8.39 -7.81 3.10
C HIS A 71 -8.23 -9.15 2.36
N HIS A 72 -9.33 -9.88 2.10
CA HIS A 72 -9.29 -11.10 1.30
C HIS A 72 -8.73 -10.84 -0.09
N GLN A 73 -9.31 -9.86 -0.82
CA GLN A 73 -8.85 -9.50 -2.16
C GLN A 73 -7.42 -8.98 -2.15
N PHE A 74 -7.04 -8.17 -1.16
CA PHE A 74 -5.66 -7.69 -1.01
C PHE A 74 -4.65 -8.85 -0.95
N PHE A 75 -4.88 -9.86 -0.11
CA PHE A 75 -3.98 -11.02 -0.04
C PHE A 75 -4.07 -11.94 -1.26
N PHE A 76 -5.24 -12.04 -1.88
CA PHE A 76 -5.46 -12.85 -3.08
C PHE A 76 -4.74 -12.27 -4.32
N ASN A 77 -4.65 -10.94 -4.42
CA ASN A 77 -4.05 -10.27 -5.57
C ASN A 77 -2.51 -10.17 -5.48
N SER A 78 -1.90 -9.74 -6.58
CA SER A 78 -0.45 -9.50 -6.67
C SER A 78 0.01 -8.44 -5.68
N THR A 79 -0.84 -7.43 -5.47
CA THR A 79 -0.71 -6.35 -4.48
C THR A 79 -0.40 -6.85 -3.08
N GLY A 80 -0.91 -8.01 -2.65
CA GLY A 80 -0.56 -8.63 -1.36
C GLY A 80 0.94 -8.85 -1.12
N ILE A 81 1.80 -8.74 -2.14
CA ILE A 81 3.26 -8.72 -1.96
C ILE A 81 3.75 -7.52 -1.12
N VAL A 82 3.00 -6.43 -1.05
CA VAL A 82 3.39 -5.20 -0.36
C VAL A 82 2.94 -5.15 1.10
N TRP A 83 2.36 -6.23 1.64
CA TRP A 83 1.73 -6.25 2.97
C TRP A 83 2.64 -5.72 4.08
N GLN A 84 3.93 -6.06 4.04
CA GLN A 84 4.87 -5.64 5.07
C GLN A 84 5.17 -4.13 4.98
N ASP A 85 5.31 -3.61 3.76
CA ASP A 85 5.52 -2.18 3.53
C ASP A 85 4.25 -1.36 3.84
N ALA A 86 3.06 -1.91 3.58
CA ALA A 86 1.80 -1.30 4.01
C ALA A 86 1.72 -1.22 5.53
N LEU A 87 2.04 -2.32 6.24
CA LEU A 87 2.04 -2.35 7.71
C LEU A 87 3.04 -1.34 8.31
N GLU A 88 4.29 -1.32 7.83
CA GLU A 88 5.30 -0.36 8.29
C GLU A 88 4.97 1.07 7.87
N GLY A 89 4.27 1.26 6.74
CA GLY A 89 3.73 2.54 6.31
C GLY A 89 2.70 3.11 7.29
N LEU A 90 1.69 2.32 7.68
CA LEU A 90 0.70 2.73 8.69
C LEU A 90 1.38 3.24 9.97
N LYS A 91 2.40 2.52 10.43
CA LYS A 91 3.19 2.88 11.60
C LYS A 91 4.02 4.16 11.38
N LEU A 92 4.69 4.29 10.23
CA LEU A 92 5.52 5.45 9.91
C LEU A 92 4.68 6.74 9.88
N PHE A 93 3.51 6.67 9.26
CA PHE A 93 2.62 7.82 9.09
C PHE A 93 1.74 8.10 10.31
N GLY A 94 1.87 7.31 11.38
CA GLY A 94 1.15 7.53 12.64
C GLY A 94 -0.33 7.17 12.57
N ILE A 95 -0.69 6.20 11.73
CA ILE A 95 -2.04 5.64 11.59
C ILE A 95 -2.14 4.39 12.46
N ASP A 96 -1.93 4.59 13.77
CA ASP A 96 -1.66 3.53 14.75
C ASP A 96 -2.81 2.54 14.95
N ASP A 97 -4.04 2.97 14.74
CA ASP A 97 -5.25 2.18 14.89
C ASP A 97 -5.45 1.24 13.69
N LEU A 98 -5.28 1.72 12.46
CA LEU A 98 -5.21 0.84 11.28
C LEU A 98 -3.99 -0.08 11.35
N TYR A 99 -2.84 0.39 11.86
CA TYR A 99 -1.67 -0.47 12.06
C TYR A 99 -2.03 -1.68 12.96
N LYS A 100 -2.72 -1.44 14.08
CA LYS A 100 -3.17 -2.51 14.99
C LYS A 100 -4.20 -3.42 14.32
N ASN A 101 -5.18 -2.84 13.62
CA ASN A 101 -6.19 -3.58 12.90
C ASN A 101 -5.56 -4.53 11.86
N PHE A 102 -4.65 -4.00 11.04
CA PHE A 102 -3.99 -4.81 10.00
C PHE A 102 -3.01 -5.84 10.60
N LEU A 103 -2.34 -5.50 11.70
CA LEU A 103 -1.51 -6.43 12.45
C LEU A 103 -2.34 -7.61 12.99
N GLU A 104 -3.54 -7.37 13.52
CA GLU A 104 -4.44 -8.45 13.96
C GLU A 104 -4.80 -9.40 12.80
N VAL A 105 -5.00 -8.87 11.59
CA VAL A 105 -5.23 -9.68 10.38
C VAL A 105 -4.00 -10.52 10.02
N ILE A 106 -2.81 -9.95 10.10
CA ILE A 106 -1.55 -10.67 9.83
C ILE A 106 -1.32 -11.78 10.88
N GLU A 107 -1.58 -11.49 12.16
CA GLU A 107 -1.47 -12.47 13.26
C GLU A 107 -2.49 -13.60 13.13
N PHE A 108 -3.70 -13.32 12.62
CA PHE A 108 -4.69 -14.36 12.33
C PHE A 108 -4.16 -15.40 11.34
N PHE A 109 -3.35 -14.98 10.37
CA PHE A 109 -2.67 -15.85 9.41
C PHE A 109 -1.30 -16.36 9.88
N GLY A 110 -0.95 -16.20 11.17
CA GLY A 110 0.25 -16.74 11.77
C GLY A 110 1.44 -15.78 11.85
N GLY A 111 1.23 -14.47 11.67
CA GLY A 111 2.20 -13.41 11.96
C GLY A 111 3.26 -13.18 10.86
N SER A 112 3.32 -14.03 9.85
CA SER A 112 4.20 -13.86 8.69
C SER A 112 3.56 -14.43 7.44
N ILE A 113 3.14 -13.55 6.53
CA ILE A 113 2.48 -13.92 5.28
C ILE A 113 3.51 -14.05 4.17
N SER A 114 3.39 -15.11 3.35
CA SER A 114 4.31 -15.32 2.23
C SER A 114 4.20 -14.23 1.16
N PHE A 115 5.33 -13.80 0.62
CA PHE A 115 5.38 -12.91 -0.54
C PHE A 115 5.02 -13.63 -1.85
N ASP A 116 5.06 -14.96 -1.88
CA ASP A 116 4.61 -15.75 -3.02
C ASP A 116 3.08 -15.80 -3.08
N ARG A 117 2.51 -15.41 -4.22
CA ARG A 117 1.06 -15.31 -4.40
C ARG A 117 0.36 -16.66 -4.27
N LYS A 118 0.96 -17.74 -4.78
CA LYS A 118 0.35 -19.08 -4.69
C LYS A 118 0.30 -19.54 -3.24
N GLN A 119 1.36 -19.30 -2.47
CA GLN A 119 1.35 -19.60 -1.03
C GLN A 119 0.31 -18.78 -0.26
N ARG A 120 0.04 -17.52 -0.65
CA ARG A 120 -1.08 -16.76 -0.08
C ARG A 120 -2.45 -17.34 -0.46
N TRP A 121 -2.61 -17.85 -1.67
CA TRP A 121 -3.84 -18.56 -2.05
C TRP A 121 -4.04 -19.84 -1.25
N ASP A 122 -2.96 -20.61 -1.03
CA ASP A 122 -3.01 -21.82 -0.20
C ASP A 122 -3.38 -21.44 1.24
N MET A 123 -2.79 -20.38 1.80
CA MET A 123 -3.12 -19.82 3.13
C MET A 123 -4.61 -19.42 3.24
N LEU A 124 -5.14 -18.67 2.28
CA LEU A 124 -6.56 -18.27 2.26
C LEU A 124 -7.46 -19.52 2.15
N SER A 125 -7.15 -20.43 1.23
CA SER A 125 -7.93 -21.65 1.02
C SER A 125 -7.92 -22.60 2.23
N GLU A 126 -6.81 -22.67 2.96
CA GLU A 126 -6.72 -23.44 4.20
C GLU A 126 -7.57 -22.84 5.32
N ALA A 127 -7.59 -21.51 5.45
CA ALA A 127 -8.45 -20.81 6.40
C ALA A 127 -9.94 -21.02 6.07
N GLU A 128 -10.33 -20.87 4.80
CA GLU A 128 -11.69 -21.12 4.31
C GLU A 128 -12.15 -22.57 4.58
N LYS A 129 -11.30 -23.56 4.27
CA LYS A 129 -11.61 -24.98 4.53
C LYS A 129 -11.74 -25.30 6.02
N LYS A 130 -11.02 -24.58 6.87
CA LYS A 130 -11.04 -24.79 8.32
C LYS A 130 -12.35 -24.28 8.92
N ASP A 131 -12.71 -23.04 8.59
CA ASP A 131 -13.95 -22.39 9.05
C ASP A 131 -14.21 -21.12 8.22
N GLU A 132 -14.96 -21.26 7.12
CA GLU A 132 -15.27 -20.17 6.20
C GLU A 132 -16.09 -19.05 6.86
N GLU A 133 -17.07 -19.39 7.70
CA GLU A 133 -17.91 -18.42 8.40
C GLU A 133 -17.06 -17.60 9.38
N ALA A 134 -16.21 -18.25 10.17
CA ALA A 134 -15.32 -17.55 11.10
C ALA A 134 -14.28 -16.68 10.38
N LEU A 135 -13.75 -17.11 9.24
CA LEU A 135 -12.85 -16.30 8.41
C LEU A 135 -13.56 -15.05 7.91
N ASN A 136 -14.74 -15.22 7.32
CA ASN A 136 -15.51 -14.11 6.76
C ASN A 136 -15.89 -13.11 7.85
N ASP A 137 -16.44 -13.56 8.98
CA ASP A 137 -16.78 -12.69 10.11
C ASP A 137 -15.57 -11.91 10.63
N PHE A 138 -14.41 -12.58 10.70
CA PHE A 138 -13.16 -11.95 11.11
C PHE A 138 -12.72 -10.88 10.12
N LEU A 139 -12.59 -11.20 8.83
CA LEU A 139 -12.14 -10.22 7.82
C LEU A 139 -13.13 -9.06 7.68
N ASP A 140 -14.43 -9.34 7.61
CA ASP A 140 -15.50 -8.34 7.55
C ASP A 140 -15.42 -7.32 8.68
N LYS A 141 -15.08 -7.75 9.89
CA LYS A 141 -14.89 -6.85 11.05
C LYS A 141 -13.73 -5.89 10.81
N HIS A 142 -12.61 -6.37 10.28
CA HIS A 142 -11.40 -5.57 10.06
C HIS A 142 -11.52 -4.68 8.82
N ASP A 143 -12.22 -5.16 7.79
CA ASP A 143 -12.63 -4.40 6.62
C ASP A 143 -13.51 -3.22 7.04
N ARG A 144 -14.58 -3.47 7.83
CA ARG A 144 -15.43 -2.40 8.38
C ARG A 144 -14.67 -1.43 9.26
N PHE A 145 -13.68 -1.89 10.04
CA PHE A 145 -12.84 -0.98 10.82
C PHE A 145 -12.06 -0.03 9.90
N TYR A 146 -11.48 -0.57 8.83
CA TYR A 146 -10.77 0.20 7.82
C TYR A 146 -11.69 1.20 7.10
N TYR A 147 -12.86 0.77 6.62
CA TYR A 147 -13.79 1.64 5.87
C TYR A 147 -14.33 2.83 6.68
N ASN A 148 -14.39 2.71 8.01
CA ASN A 148 -14.89 3.77 8.90
C ASN A 148 -13.76 4.64 9.47
N HIS A 149 -12.54 4.52 8.96
CA HIS A 149 -11.41 5.32 9.41
C HIS A 149 -11.33 6.65 8.66
N ASP A 150 -11.55 7.75 9.37
CA ASP A 150 -11.70 9.08 8.76
C ASP A 150 -10.38 9.90 8.67
N GLU A 151 -9.30 9.47 9.33
CA GLU A 151 -8.06 10.27 9.42
C GLU A 151 -6.96 9.83 8.41
N PHE A 152 -7.25 8.90 7.49
CA PHE A 152 -6.20 8.22 6.71
C PHE A 152 -5.39 9.20 5.87
N ASP A 153 -6.06 9.92 4.97
CA ASP A 153 -5.43 10.90 4.09
C ASP A 153 -4.84 12.07 4.88
N ASP A 154 -5.53 12.53 5.93
CA ASP A 154 -5.06 13.64 6.77
C ASP A 154 -3.70 13.33 7.41
N LYS A 155 -3.47 12.09 7.88
CA LYS A 155 -2.19 11.67 8.45
C LYS A 155 -1.09 11.60 7.39
N LEU A 156 -1.39 11.03 6.23
CA LEU A 156 -0.46 10.96 5.09
C LEU A 156 -0.03 12.37 4.67
N ILE A 157 -1.01 13.25 4.41
CA ILE A 157 -0.79 14.64 4.00
C ILE A 157 0.03 15.39 5.06
N THR A 158 -0.31 15.23 6.34
CA THR A 158 0.44 15.86 7.44
C THR A 158 1.90 15.41 7.46
N TYR A 159 2.16 14.11 7.31
CA TYR A 159 3.52 13.59 7.27
C TYR A 159 4.29 14.12 6.06
N ILE A 160 3.69 14.07 4.86
CA ILE A 160 4.32 14.52 3.61
C ILE A 160 4.68 16.01 3.69
N LYS A 161 3.79 16.86 4.21
CA LYS A 161 4.05 18.30 4.38
C LYS A 161 5.22 18.60 5.31
N ASN A 162 5.39 17.76 6.34
CA ASN A 162 6.48 17.89 7.30
C ASN A 162 7.81 17.30 6.79
N ASN A 163 7.77 16.40 5.81
CA ASN A 163 8.94 15.68 5.27
C ASN A 163 8.98 15.66 3.73
N PRO A 164 8.78 16.79 3.03
CA PRO A 164 8.59 16.81 1.57
C PRO A 164 9.83 16.38 0.80
N GLU A 165 11.03 16.51 1.38
CA GLU A 165 12.28 16.02 0.80
C GLU A 165 12.31 14.49 0.65
N LYS A 166 11.45 13.76 1.37
CA LYS A 166 11.33 12.30 1.28
C LYS A 166 10.50 11.83 0.09
N PHE A 167 9.75 12.74 -0.54
CA PHE A 167 8.81 12.43 -1.62
C PHE A 167 9.23 13.04 -2.96
N VAL A 168 10.48 13.48 -3.08
CA VAL A 168 11.01 14.11 -4.29
C VAL A 168 11.15 13.09 -5.42
N PHE A 169 10.67 13.46 -6.60
CA PHE A 169 10.92 12.74 -7.85
C PHE A 169 11.08 13.76 -8.99
N VAL A 170 12.27 13.77 -9.60
CA VAL A 170 12.58 14.62 -10.76
C VAL A 170 13.14 13.72 -11.84
N GLY A 171 12.38 13.50 -12.90
CA GLY A 171 12.75 12.56 -13.95
C GLY A 171 11.60 12.22 -14.87
N SER A 172 11.76 11.12 -15.60
CA SER A 172 10.73 10.60 -16.49
C SER A 172 10.46 9.12 -16.22
N TYR A 173 9.25 8.69 -16.53
CA TYR A 173 8.79 7.30 -16.42
C TYR A 173 7.85 6.99 -17.58
N GLU A 174 7.65 5.69 -17.84
CA GLU A 174 6.69 5.22 -18.84
C GLU A 174 5.37 4.87 -18.14
N THR A 175 4.26 5.30 -18.72
CA THR A 175 2.90 4.94 -18.30
C THR A 175 2.09 4.40 -19.48
N ASP A 176 1.05 3.63 -19.22
CA ASP A 176 0.05 3.21 -20.19
C ASP A 176 -1.25 4.05 -20.15
N GLU A 177 -1.30 5.12 -19.33
CA GLU A 177 -2.38 6.11 -19.38
C GLU A 177 -2.46 6.83 -20.74
N GLU A 178 -3.69 7.09 -21.19
CA GLU A 178 -3.99 7.79 -22.46
C GLU A 178 -3.54 9.26 -22.44
#